data_AF-A0A177H8Z6-F1
#
_entry.id   AF-A0A177H8Z6-F1
#
_cell.length_a   1.000
_cell.length_b   1.000
_cell.length_c   1.000
_cell.angle_alpha   90.00
_cell.angle_beta   90.00
_cell.angle_gamma   90.00
#
_symmetry.space_group_name_H-M   'P 1'
#
loop_
_entity.id
_entity.type
_entity.pdbx_description
1 polymer ?
#
loop_
_entity_poly.entity_id
_entity_poly.type
_entity_poly.pdbx_seq_one_letter_code
_entity_poly.pdbx_strand_id
1 'polypeptide(L)'
;MAINASTPSDAYAAFRNNDRDDNLATSLTNSTLSSLLNAFFDEQPHMEQFLCKGLGLELMGVDGQIANMVIGYFTKQNEPVLCIHDSFLINYKRGEELRRIVADSTFQLTGYRIQQDIKNERLETTTPVKGNIEGYQEPVDVTFHTPNRIERTDQYIARRDKFYKWKELKSE
;
A
#
# COMPACT_ATOMS: atom_id res chain seq x y z
N MET A 1 12.66 13.26 -0.16
CA MET A 1 11.98 13.03 -1.45
C MET A 1 11.68 14.37 -2.11
N ALA A 2 12.10 14.57 -3.37
CA ALA A 2 11.95 15.83 -4.09
C ALA A 2 10.50 16.15 -4.49
N ILE A 3 9.63 15.15 -4.68
CA ILE A 3 8.22 15.34 -5.04
C ILE A 3 7.40 16.07 -3.96
N ASN A 4 7.86 16.04 -2.72
CA ASN A 4 7.22 16.73 -1.60
C ASN A 4 7.64 18.20 -1.49
N ALA A 5 8.61 18.64 -2.29
CA ALA A 5 9.10 20.01 -2.25
C ALA A 5 8.07 20.99 -2.82
N SER A 6 7.88 22.11 -2.13
CA SER A 6 7.01 23.20 -2.55
C SER A 6 7.73 24.27 -3.38
N THR A 7 9.05 24.13 -3.53
CA THR A 7 9.88 25.01 -4.36
C THR A 7 10.97 24.20 -5.08
N PRO A 8 11.48 24.70 -6.22
CA PRO A 8 12.60 24.05 -6.92
C PRO A 8 13.86 23.93 -6.05
N SER A 9 14.15 24.95 -5.22
CA SER A 9 15.32 24.91 -4.33
C SER A 9 15.22 23.77 -3.31
N ASP A 10 14.04 23.57 -2.72
CA ASP A 10 13.80 22.48 -1.79
C ASP A 10 13.88 21.12 -2.49
N ALA A 11 13.43 21.05 -3.75
CA ALA A 11 13.52 19.84 -4.56
C ALA A 11 14.98 19.47 -4.83
N TYR A 12 15.82 20.44 -5.20
CA TYR A 12 17.26 20.24 -5.43
C TYR A 12 17.98 19.80 -4.16
N ALA A 13 17.66 20.43 -3.02
CA ALA A 13 18.20 20.03 -1.73
C ALA A 13 17.76 18.63 -1.33
N ALA A 14 16.49 18.28 -1.56
CA ALA A 14 15.95 16.96 -1.27
C ALA A 14 16.56 15.87 -2.18
N PHE A 15 16.83 16.18 -3.45
CA PHE A 15 17.53 15.31 -4.40
C PHE A 15 18.95 14.98 -3.90
N ARG A 16 19.77 16.01 -3.62
CA ARG A 16 21.13 15.81 -3.09
C ARG A 16 21.15 15.05 -1.76
N ASN A 17 20.16 15.27 -0.91
CA ASN A 17 20.05 14.58 0.38
C ASN A 17 19.63 13.12 0.26
N ASN A 18 18.98 12.72 -0.84
CA ASN A 18 18.55 11.35 -1.03
C ASN A 18 19.73 10.46 -1.48
N ASP A 19 20.62 11.03 -2.29
CA ASP A 19 21.77 10.34 -2.89
C ASP A 19 23.10 10.75 -2.23
N ARG A 20 23.13 10.78 -0.89
CA ARG A 20 24.30 11.26 -0.12
C ARG A 20 25.59 10.48 -0.37
N ASP A 21 25.47 9.22 -0.79
CA ASP A 21 26.62 8.36 -1.10
C ASP A 21 27.10 8.54 -2.56
N ASP A 22 26.36 9.27 -3.40
CA ASP A 22 26.74 9.60 -4.77
C ASP A 22 27.42 10.98 -4.83
N ASN A 23 28.74 10.96 -5.01
CA ASN A 23 29.57 12.16 -5.15
C ASN A 23 29.17 13.03 -6.35
N LEU A 24 28.64 12.45 -7.42
CA LEU A 24 28.20 13.20 -8.59
C LEU A 24 26.91 13.94 -8.28
N ALA A 25 25.87 13.23 -7.82
CA ALA A 25 24.58 13.81 -7.52
C ALA A 25 24.68 14.93 -6.46
N THR A 26 25.49 14.73 -5.43
CA THR A 26 25.73 15.72 -4.37
C THR A 26 26.48 16.97 -4.85
N SER A 27 27.35 16.84 -5.86
CA SER A 27 28.10 17.97 -6.45
C SER A 27 27.27 18.86 -7.39
N LEU A 28 26.09 18.41 -7.82
CA LEU A 28 25.25 19.16 -8.77
C LEU A 28 24.72 20.46 -8.15
N THR A 29 25.06 21.57 -8.81
CA THR A 29 24.59 22.90 -8.43
C THR A 29 23.11 23.07 -8.75
N ASN A 30 22.47 24.04 -8.08
CA ASN A 30 21.08 24.41 -8.39
C ASN A 30 20.91 24.86 -9.84
N SER A 31 21.91 25.49 -10.45
CA SER A 31 21.83 25.91 -11.86
C SER A 31 21.76 24.71 -12.81
N THR A 32 22.61 23.69 -12.60
CA THR A 32 22.59 22.46 -13.40
C THR A 32 21.30 21.69 -13.21
N LEU A 33 20.84 21.53 -11.96
CA LEU A 33 19.57 20.86 -11.67
C LEU A 33 18.37 21.62 -12.24
N SER A 34 18.42 22.95 -12.27
CA SER A 34 17.39 23.75 -12.92
C SER A 34 17.37 23.55 -14.43
N SER A 35 18.53 23.49 -15.09
CA SER A 35 18.59 23.22 -16.53
C SER A 35 18.04 21.82 -16.86
N LEU A 36 18.35 20.82 -16.03
CA LEU A 36 17.82 19.46 -16.18
C LEU A 36 16.31 19.42 -15.96
N LEU A 37 15.80 20.09 -14.93
CA LEU A 37 14.37 20.14 -14.64
C LEU A 37 13.60 20.89 -15.72
N ASN A 38 14.16 21.98 -16.25
CA ASN A 38 13.56 22.72 -17.37
C ASN A 38 13.54 21.86 -18.64
N ALA A 39 14.63 21.18 -18.98
CA ALA A 39 14.66 20.26 -20.11
C ALA A 39 13.62 19.12 -19.96
N PHE A 40 13.40 18.65 -18.74
CA PHE A 40 12.32 17.69 -18.45
C PHE A 40 10.93 18.29 -18.70
N PHE A 41 10.69 19.55 -18.31
CA PHE A 41 9.43 20.23 -18.59
C PHE A 41 9.25 20.55 -20.08
N ASP A 42 10.31 20.85 -20.82
CA ASP A 42 10.24 21.05 -22.26
C ASP A 42 9.71 19.80 -22.98
N GLU A 43 10.14 18.62 -22.54
CA GLU A 43 9.66 17.32 -23.05
C GLU A 43 8.28 16.94 -22.49
N GLN A 44 7.98 17.29 -21.24
CA GLN A 44 6.72 16.95 -20.55
C GLN A 44 6.05 18.19 -19.93
N PRO A 45 5.50 19.12 -20.75
CA PRO A 45 5.05 20.43 -20.25
C PRO A 45 3.96 20.34 -19.17
N HIS A 46 3.11 19.31 -19.25
CA HIS A 46 2.05 19.10 -18.28
C HIS A 46 2.55 18.79 -16.86
N MET A 47 3.83 18.41 -16.68
CA MET A 47 4.40 18.07 -15.38
C MET A 47 4.82 19.31 -14.56
N GLU A 48 4.97 20.47 -15.19
CA GLU A 48 5.34 21.72 -14.52
C GLU A 48 4.30 22.13 -13.45
N GLN A 49 3.03 21.78 -13.67
CA GLN A 49 1.97 22.07 -12.72
C GLN A 49 1.98 21.15 -11.48
N PHE A 50 2.73 20.03 -11.52
CA PHE A 50 2.72 19.02 -10.46
C PHE A 50 4.02 19.01 -9.65
N LEU A 51 5.17 19.15 -10.29
CA LEU A 51 6.47 19.09 -9.62
C LEU A 51 6.84 20.42 -8.94
N CYS A 52 7.52 20.33 -7.79
CA CYS A 52 7.94 21.49 -6.99
C CYS A 52 6.77 22.37 -6.50
N LYS A 53 5.58 21.80 -6.30
CA LYS A 53 4.37 22.48 -5.81
C LYS A 53 3.87 21.95 -4.46
N GLY A 54 4.56 20.98 -3.86
CA GLY A 54 4.14 20.36 -2.60
C GLY A 54 3.00 19.34 -2.74
N LEU A 55 2.56 19.04 -3.97
CA LEU A 55 1.48 18.11 -4.27
C LEU A 55 1.72 16.70 -3.70
N GLY A 56 2.97 16.27 -3.55
CA GLY A 56 3.30 15.01 -2.90
C GLY A 56 2.77 14.91 -1.47
N LEU A 57 2.75 16.01 -0.71
CA LEU A 57 2.18 16.04 0.65
C LEU A 57 0.66 15.94 0.62
N GLU A 58 0.01 16.57 -0.36
CA GLU A 58 -1.44 16.48 -0.53
C GLU A 58 -1.86 15.05 -0.89
N LEU A 59 -1.14 14.41 -1.81
CA LEU A 59 -1.36 13.00 -2.18
C LEU A 59 -1.18 12.06 -0.97
N MET A 60 -0.13 12.27 -0.15
CA MET A 60 0.04 11.53 1.10
C MET A 60 -1.12 11.75 2.09
N GLY A 61 -1.68 12.97 2.12
CA GLY A 61 -2.86 13.28 2.90
C GLY A 61 -4.11 12.52 2.43
N VAL A 62 -4.30 12.41 1.11
CA VAL A 62 -5.36 11.62 0.48
C VAL A 62 -5.20 10.12 0.82
N ASP A 63 -3.98 9.59 0.71
CA ASP A 63 -3.67 8.19 1.08
C ASP A 63 -3.99 7.93 2.56
N GLY A 64 -3.62 8.86 3.44
CA GLY A 64 -3.93 8.76 4.87
C GLY A 64 -5.43 8.76 5.16
N GLN A 65 -6.23 9.53 4.40
CA GLN A 65 -7.68 9.53 4.52
C GLN A 65 -8.30 8.20 4.06
N ILE A 66 -7.84 7.67 2.92
CA ILE A 66 -8.27 6.34 2.42
C ILE A 66 -7.95 5.27 3.47
N ALA A 67 -6.74 5.28 4.02
CA ALA A 67 -6.34 4.34 5.06
C ALA A 67 -7.23 4.44 6.30
N ASN A 68 -7.57 5.65 6.74
CA ASN A 68 -8.47 5.85 7.87
C ASN A 68 -9.88 5.32 7.60
N MET A 69 -10.40 5.49 6.39
CA MET A 69 -11.71 4.93 5.99
C MET A 69 -11.70 3.40 6.05
N VAL A 70 -10.66 2.77 5.50
CA VAL A 70 -10.47 1.30 5.51
C VAL A 70 -10.35 0.77 6.93
N ILE A 71 -9.50 1.40 7.77
CA ILE A 71 -9.33 1.03 9.19
C ILE A 71 -10.64 1.17 9.94
N GLY A 72 -11.37 2.27 9.73
CA GLY A 72 -12.64 2.52 10.39
C GLY A 72 -13.72 1.49 10.01
N TYR A 73 -13.75 1.06 8.75
CA TYR A 73 -14.67 0.00 8.29
C TYR A 73 -14.42 -1.33 9.02
N PHE A 74 -13.17 -1.81 9.06
CA PHE A 74 -12.83 -3.09 9.68
C PHE A 74 -12.90 -3.05 11.20
N THR A 75 -12.54 -1.93 11.81
CA THR A 75 -12.64 -1.73 13.26
C THR A 75 -14.09 -1.87 13.75
N LYS A 76 -15.08 -1.34 13.00
CA LYS A 76 -16.50 -1.52 13.32
C LYS A 76 -16.97 -2.98 13.29
N GLN A 77 -16.25 -3.84 12.58
CA GLN A 77 -16.51 -5.28 12.51
C GLN A 77 -15.68 -6.10 13.51
N ASN A 78 -14.93 -5.45 14.41
CA ASN A 78 -13.93 -6.09 15.27
C ASN A 78 -12.86 -6.88 14.49
N GLU A 79 -12.56 -6.48 13.25
CA GLU A 79 -11.49 -7.08 12.46
C GLU A 79 -10.22 -6.22 12.54
N PRO A 80 -9.08 -6.77 13.00
CA PRO A 80 -7.84 -6.03 13.02
C PRO A 80 -7.28 -5.87 11.60
N VAL A 81 -6.97 -4.63 11.24
CA VAL A 81 -6.27 -4.29 10.00
C VAL A 81 -5.11 -3.35 10.33
N LEU A 82 -3.94 -3.63 9.76
CA LEU A 82 -2.74 -2.81 9.95
C LEU A 82 -2.38 -2.15 8.62
N CYS A 83 -2.40 -0.82 8.60
CA CYS A 83 -1.89 -0.03 7.47
C CYS A 83 -0.37 0.11 7.59
N ILE A 84 0.34 -0.15 6.49
CA ILE A 84 1.78 0.02 6.34
C ILE A 84 2.00 0.80 5.05
N HIS A 85 2.14 2.12 5.17
CA HIS A 85 2.15 3.04 4.03
C HIS A 85 0.93 2.84 3.12
N ASP A 86 1.14 2.37 1.89
CA ASP A 86 0.13 2.10 0.86
C ASP A 86 -0.46 0.68 0.93
N SER A 87 0.02 -0.13 1.87
CA SER A 87 -0.29 -1.55 1.96
C SER A 87 -1.07 -1.86 3.23
N PHE A 88 -1.90 -2.91 3.20
CA PHE A 88 -2.66 -3.35 4.37
C PHE A 88 -2.35 -4.81 4.68
N LEU A 89 -2.18 -5.09 5.98
CA LEU A 89 -2.10 -6.44 6.52
C LEU A 89 -3.42 -6.73 7.24
N ILE A 90 -4.10 -7.78 6.79
CA ILE A 90 -5.39 -8.23 7.33
C ILE A 90 -5.44 -9.76 7.31
N ASN A 91 -6.41 -10.32 8.03
CA ASN A 91 -6.77 -11.72 7.93
C ASN A 91 -7.02 -12.14 6.47
N TYR A 92 -6.38 -13.23 6.05
CA TYR A 92 -6.46 -13.76 4.69
C TYR A 92 -7.90 -13.88 4.16
N LYS A 93 -8.83 -14.35 5.01
CA LYS A 93 -10.24 -14.55 4.62
C LYS A 93 -10.96 -13.25 4.26
N ARG A 94 -10.46 -12.10 4.71
CA ARG A 94 -11.00 -10.76 4.46
C ARG A 94 -10.35 -10.06 3.28
N GLY A 95 -9.41 -10.70 2.58
CA GLY A 95 -8.62 -10.07 1.51
C GLY A 95 -9.46 -9.48 0.38
N GLU A 96 -10.48 -10.19 -0.09
CA GLU A 96 -11.37 -9.66 -1.14
C GLU A 96 -12.26 -8.51 -0.63
N GLU A 97 -12.70 -8.59 0.63
CA GLU A 97 -13.45 -7.50 1.25
C GLU A 97 -12.58 -6.25 1.40
N LEU A 98 -11.32 -6.42 1.84
CA LEU A 98 -10.34 -5.33 1.91
C LEU A 98 -10.16 -4.69 0.53
N ARG A 99 -9.99 -5.49 -0.52
CA ARG A 99 -9.85 -4.99 -1.89
C ARG A 99 -11.04 -4.14 -2.33
N ARG A 100 -12.27 -4.60 -2.05
CA ARG A 100 -13.49 -3.85 -2.34
C ARG A 100 -13.51 -2.52 -1.58
N ILE A 101 -13.21 -2.56 -0.28
CA ILE A 101 -13.30 -1.37 0.60
C ILE A 101 -12.22 -0.34 0.27
N VAL A 102 -11.01 -0.77 -0.08
CA VAL A 102 -9.98 0.16 -0.59
C VAL A 102 -10.48 0.81 -1.89
N ALA A 103 -10.96 0.01 -2.86
CA ALA A 103 -11.46 0.55 -4.12
C ALA A 103 -12.65 1.51 -3.94
N ASP A 104 -13.58 1.22 -3.03
CA ASP A 104 -14.71 2.10 -2.70
C ASP A 104 -14.25 3.38 -2.01
N SER A 105 -13.29 3.28 -1.08
CA SER A 105 -12.73 4.44 -0.36
C SER A 105 -11.98 5.37 -1.31
N THR A 106 -11.17 4.82 -2.21
CA THR A 106 -10.48 5.62 -3.24
C THR A 106 -11.48 6.29 -4.18
N PHE A 107 -12.52 5.57 -4.60
CA PHE A 107 -13.55 6.15 -5.49
C PHE A 107 -14.30 7.28 -4.80
N GLN A 108 -14.65 7.12 -3.53
CA GLN A 108 -15.34 8.16 -2.77
C GLN A 108 -14.51 9.44 -2.64
N LEU A 109 -13.19 9.32 -2.47
CA LEU A 109 -12.33 10.48 -2.23
C LEU A 109 -11.80 11.13 -3.51
N THR A 110 -11.54 10.33 -4.55
CA THR A 110 -10.85 10.79 -5.77
C THR A 110 -11.74 10.74 -7.02
N GLY A 111 -12.86 10.02 -6.99
CA GLY A 111 -13.67 9.72 -8.18
C GLY A 111 -13.11 8.59 -9.05
N TYR A 112 -11.97 8.00 -8.69
CA TYR A 112 -11.32 6.93 -9.45
C TYR A 112 -11.14 5.68 -8.59
N ARG A 113 -11.19 4.50 -9.24
CA ARG A 113 -10.86 3.22 -8.60
C ARG A 113 -9.44 2.83 -8.99
N ILE A 114 -8.59 2.64 -7.98
CA ILE A 114 -7.19 2.22 -8.18
C ILE A 114 -7.12 0.70 -8.06
N GLN A 115 -6.43 0.05 -8.99
CA GLN A 115 -6.17 -1.40 -8.94
C GLN A 115 -5.28 -1.72 -7.73
N GLN A 116 -5.59 -2.83 -7.05
CA GLN A 116 -4.91 -3.25 -5.83
C GLN A 116 -4.15 -4.54 -6.08
N ASP A 117 -2.86 -4.54 -5.77
CA ASP A 117 -2.01 -5.71 -5.87
C ASP A 117 -2.09 -6.56 -4.60
N ILE A 118 -2.10 -7.88 -4.79
CA ILE A 118 -2.09 -8.83 -3.68
C ILE A 118 -0.69 -9.41 -3.57
N LYS A 119 0.07 -8.97 -2.56
CA LYS A 119 1.46 -9.39 -2.32
C LYS A 119 1.61 -10.77 -1.67
N ASN A 120 0.51 -11.53 -1.51
CA ASN A 120 0.55 -12.85 -0.89
C ASN A 120 0.80 -13.92 -1.95
N GLU A 121 1.80 -14.77 -1.72
CA GLU A 121 1.92 -16.04 -2.44
C GLU A 121 0.75 -16.96 -2.08
N ARG A 122 0.15 -17.56 -3.11
CA ARG A 122 -1.06 -18.39 -3.00
C ARG A 122 -0.78 -19.75 -3.63
N LEU A 123 -1.30 -20.80 -3.01
CA LEU A 123 -1.41 -22.11 -3.64
C LEU A 123 -2.71 -22.13 -4.44
N GLU A 124 -2.59 -22.39 -5.74
CA GLU A 124 -3.74 -22.67 -6.59
C GLU A 124 -4.05 -24.15 -6.51
N THR A 125 -5.28 -24.48 -6.14
CA THR A 125 -5.77 -25.85 -6.16
C THR A 125 -7.03 -25.88 -7.01
N THR A 126 -6.99 -26.66 -8.07
CA THR A 126 -8.15 -26.93 -8.91
C THR A 126 -8.73 -28.27 -8.49
N THR A 127 -10.02 -28.30 -8.18
CA THR A 127 -10.72 -29.53 -7.83
C THR A 127 -12.12 -29.51 -8.42
N PRO A 128 -12.61 -30.64 -8.96
CA PRO A 128 -13.98 -30.74 -9.44
C PRO A 128 -14.95 -30.64 -8.26
N VAL A 129 -15.87 -29.68 -8.33
CA VAL A 129 -16.92 -29.48 -7.34
C VAL A 129 -18.27 -29.79 -7.99
N LYS A 130 -19.11 -30.56 -7.28
CA LYS A 130 -20.51 -30.85 -7.65
C LYS A 130 -21.39 -30.65 -6.43
N GLY A 131 -22.61 -30.16 -6.63
CA GLY A 131 -23.56 -29.96 -5.56
C GLY A 131 -24.94 -29.53 -6.03
N ASN A 132 -25.83 -29.26 -5.08
CA ASN A 132 -27.21 -28.82 -5.34
C ASN A 132 -27.29 -27.30 -5.55
N ILE A 133 -26.32 -26.72 -6.28
CA ILE A 133 -26.25 -25.30 -6.60
C ILE A 133 -26.35 -25.17 -8.12
N GLU A 134 -27.10 -24.17 -8.59
CA GLU A 134 -27.24 -23.88 -10.01
C GLU A 134 -25.86 -23.65 -10.66
N GLY A 135 -25.57 -24.39 -11.74
CA GLY A 135 -24.27 -24.37 -12.42
C GLY A 135 -23.26 -25.40 -11.90
N TYR A 136 -23.58 -26.13 -10.83
CA TYR A 136 -22.73 -27.17 -10.22
C TYR A 136 -23.41 -28.54 -10.15
N GLN A 137 -24.50 -28.76 -10.91
CA GLN A 137 -25.19 -30.05 -10.95
C GLN A 137 -24.30 -31.16 -11.54
N GLU A 138 -23.36 -30.81 -12.40
CA GLU A 138 -22.28 -31.69 -12.86
C GLU A 138 -20.92 -31.23 -12.31
N PRO A 139 -19.90 -32.10 -12.26
CA PRO A 139 -18.58 -31.73 -11.76
C PRO A 139 -18.00 -30.59 -12.61
N VAL A 140 -17.81 -29.43 -11.98
CA VAL A 140 -17.14 -28.28 -12.59
C VAL A 140 -15.81 -28.07 -11.88
N ASP A 141 -14.74 -27.93 -12.66
CA ASP A 141 -13.43 -27.60 -12.11
C ASP A 141 -13.45 -26.18 -11.53
N VAL A 142 -13.24 -26.08 -10.21
CA VAL A 142 -13.14 -24.81 -9.51
C VAL A 142 -11.73 -24.64 -9.01
N THR A 143 -11.12 -23.53 -9.40
CA THR A 143 -9.85 -23.09 -8.82
C THR A 143 -10.13 -22.27 -7.57
N PHE A 144 -9.56 -22.70 -6.44
CA PHE A 144 -9.55 -21.93 -5.21
C PHE A 144 -8.12 -21.68 -4.74
N HIS A 145 -7.95 -20.55 -4.06
CA HIS A 145 -6.65 -20.13 -3.54
C HIS A 145 -6.58 -20.41 -2.04
N THR A 146 -5.47 -21.00 -1.60
CA THR A 146 -5.15 -21.15 -0.18
C THR A 146 -3.85 -20.43 0.15
N PRO A 147 -3.71 -19.91 1.39
CA PRO A 147 -2.47 -19.26 1.80
C PRO A 147 -1.34 -20.29 1.90
N ASN A 148 -0.12 -19.89 1.53
CA ASN A 148 1.08 -20.68 1.83
C ASN A 148 1.19 -20.87 3.35
N ARG A 149 1.19 -22.12 3.79
CA ARG A 149 1.33 -22.44 5.22
C ARG A 149 2.81 -22.37 5.59
N ILE A 150 3.20 -21.24 6.15
CA ILE A 150 4.57 -21.01 6.63
C ILE A 150 4.70 -21.59 8.05
N GLU A 151 5.79 -22.31 8.31
CA GLU A 151 6.14 -22.72 9.67
C GLU A 151 6.45 -21.49 10.53
N ARG A 152 5.87 -21.45 11.73
CA ARG A 152 6.05 -20.32 12.64
C ARG A 152 7.47 -20.32 13.17
N THR A 153 8.15 -19.19 13.06
CA THR A 153 9.48 -19.02 13.64
C THR A 153 9.43 -19.01 15.16
N ASP A 154 10.52 -19.43 15.82
CA ASP A 154 10.65 -19.40 17.28
C ASP A 154 10.39 -17.99 17.84
N GLN A 155 10.84 -16.98 17.12
CA GLN A 155 10.69 -15.57 17.48
C GLN A 155 9.23 -15.11 17.41
N TYR A 156 8.45 -15.61 16.43
CA TYR A 156 7.01 -15.37 16.38
C TYR A 156 6.32 -16.00 17.58
N ILE A 157 6.63 -17.26 17.89
CA ILE A 157 6.05 -17.99 19.01
C ILE A 157 6.34 -17.25 20.32
N ALA A 158 7.58 -16.85 20.57
CA ALA A 158 7.97 -16.10 21.75
C ALA A 158 7.20 -14.77 21.90
N ARG A 159 7.05 -13.98 20.83
CA ARG A 159 6.30 -12.70 20.86
C ARG A 159 4.81 -12.93 21.09
N ARG A 160 4.22 -13.94 20.45
CA ARG A 160 2.83 -14.34 20.63
C ARG A 160 2.56 -14.73 22.09
N ASP A 161 3.41 -15.55 22.68
CA ASP A 161 3.22 -16.03 24.05
C ASP A 161 3.39 -14.89 25.06
N LYS A 162 4.34 -13.97 24.82
CA LYS A 162 4.48 -12.74 25.59
C LYS A 162 3.22 -11.87 25.52
N PHE A 163 2.62 -11.75 24.34
CA PHE A 163 1.39 -10.98 24.15
C PHE A 163 0.21 -11.58 24.93
N TYR A 164 0.02 -12.91 24.89
CA TYR A 164 -1.07 -13.56 25.63
C TYR A 164 -0.90 -13.43 27.15
N LYS A 165 0.32 -13.63 27.66
CA LYS A 165 0.62 -13.38 29.09
C LYS A 165 0.30 -11.94 29.51
N TRP A 166 0.66 -10.97 28.68
CA TRP A 166 0.32 -9.56 28.95
C TRP A 166 -1.19 -9.30 28.96
N LYS A 167 -1.95 -9.96 28.08
CA LYS A 167 -3.40 -9.83 28.01
C LYS A 167 -4.08 -10.39 29.27
N GLU A 168 -3.60 -11.53 29.78
CA GLU A 168 -4.08 -12.13 31.03
C GLU A 168 -3.89 -11.17 32.22
N LEU A 169 -2.71 -10.56 32.34
CA LEU A 169 -2.39 -9.59 33.40
C LEU A 169 -3.23 -8.30 33.37
N LYS A 170 -3.81 -7.96 32.21
CA LYS A 170 -4.64 -6.75 32.00
C LYS A 170 -6.14 -6.99 32.20
N SER A 171 -6.53 -8.23 32.45
CA SER A 171 -7.92 -8.64 32.61
C SER A 171 -8.39 -8.63 34.08
N GLU A 172 -7.52 -8.21 35.01
CA GLU A 172 -7.80 -7.87 36.42
C GLU A 172 -7.92 -6.35 36.58
#